data_AF-A0A1X7SRV8-F1
#
_entry.id   AF-A0A1X7SRV8-F1
#
_cell.length_a   1.000
_cell.length_b   1.000
_cell.length_c   1.000
_cell.angle_alpha   90.00
_cell.angle_beta   90.00
_cell.angle_gamma   90.00
#
_symmetry.space_group_name_H-M   'P 1'
#
loop_
_entity.id
_entity.type
_entity.pdbx_description
1 polymer ?
#
loop_
_entity_poly.entity_id
_entity_poly.type
_entity_poly.pdbx_seq_one_letter_code
_entity_poly.pdbx_strand_id
1 'polypeptide(L)'
;MNLPVNVTRRYWHTLSVWSVTPTTNWIIEFGGGIDSYSTDTAVIELRYTSDNDWSTSVICLGQYQDQLRRRILSDWENLGTEKQLQIFQNRLQLQREREFYEEQLQREIKEKEEQIQQDRDKEQQQLLQEKATLSQQLDDATTLLEQAVKDKSTVELEYYKRLKIQDTQILEEKTQVEEKKQIITG
;
A
#
# COMPACT_ATOMS: atom_id res chain seq x y z
N MET A 1 -1.38 36.34 -45.16
CA MET A 1 0.07 36.58 -45.32
C MET A 1 0.28 37.02 -46.76
N ASN A 2 0.81 38.22 -46.98
CA ASN A 2 1.02 38.75 -48.32
C ASN A 2 2.31 38.19 -48.90
N LEU A 3 2.26 37.62 -50.09
CA LEU A 3 3.48 37.22 -50.79
C LEU A 3 4.34 38.46 -51.09
N PRO A 4 5.68 38.35 -51.02
CA PRO A 4 6.53 39.49 -51.32
C PRO A 4 6.36 39.95 -52.77
N VAL A 5 6.52 41.24 -53.04
CA VAL A 5 6.21 41.86 -54.34
C VAL A 5 7.02 41.25 -55.49
N ASN A 6 8.23 40.74 -55.23
CA ASN A 6 9.05 40.04 -56.22
C ASN A 6 8.47 38.68 -56.66
N VAL A 7 7.58 38.07 -55.87
CA VAL A 7 6.88 36.82 -56.20
C VAL A 7 5.63 37.10 -57.03
N THR A 8 4.93 38.20 -56.75
CA THR A 8 3.64 38.57 -57.37
C THR A 8 3.76 39.51 -58.58
N ARG A 9 4.86 40.26 -58.73
CA ARG A 9 5.05 41.26 -59.79
C ARG A 9 6.26 40.91 -60.66
N ARG A 10 6.14 39.82 -61.43
CA ARG A 10 7.17 39.35 -62.38
C ARG A 10 6.79 39.65 -63.82
N TYR A 11 7.77 39.69 -64.72
CA TYR A 11 7.56 39.85 -66.16
C TYR A 11 7.25 38.52 -66.88
N TRP A 12 7.70 37.39 -66.33
CA TRP A 12 7.59 36.06 -66.92
C TRP A 12 7.03 35.06 -65.90
N HIS A 13 6.27 34.08 -66.38
CA HIS A 13 5.77 32.98 -65.56
C HIS A 13 6.91 32.08 -65.10
N THR A 14 6.80 31.56 -63.88
CA THR A 14 7.75 30.57 -63.36
C THR A 14 6.98 29.44 -62.69
N LEU A 15 7.51 28.22 -62.82
CA LEU A 15 6.93 27.01 -62.26
C LEU A 15 7.90 26.41 -61.24
N SER A 16 7.37 26.07 -60.07
CA SER A 16 8.07 25.25 -59.08
C SER A 16 7.29 23.95 -58.88
N VAL A 17 7.99 22.82 -58.86
CA VAL A 17 7.37 21.52 -58.63
C VAL A 17 7.84 20.97 -57.29
N TRP A 18 6.91 20.42 -56.51
CA TRP A 18 7.16 19.84 -55.20
C TRP A 18 6.42 18.52 -55.03
N SER A 19 7.12 17.45 -54.63
CA SER A 19 6.48 16.17 -54.29
C SER A 19 6.00 16.19 -52.84
N VAL A 20 4.68 16.08 -52.64
CA VAL A 20 4.06 16.05 -51.31
C VAL A 20 4.03 14.63 -50.77
N THR A 21 3.70 13.69 -51.64
CA THR A 21 3.76 12.25 -51.39
C THR A 21 4.28 11.56 -52.67
N PRO A 22 4.59 10.26 -52.64
CA PRO A 22 4.98 9.53 -53.85
C PRO A 22 3.93 9.58 -54.98
N THR A 23 2.66 9.86 -54.66
CA THR A 23 1.54 9.89 -55.60
C THR A 23 0.92 11.26 -55.78
N THR A 24 1.35 12.29 -55.04
CA THR A 24 0.81 13.65 -55.11
C THR A 24 1.94 14.66 -55.28
N ASN A 25 1.89 15.41 -56.38
CA ASN A 25 2.82 16.49 -56.69
C ASN A 25 2.07 17.80 -56.79
N TRP A 26 2.68 18.87 -56.30
CA TRP A 26 2.19 20.24 -56.48
C TRP A 26 3.08 20.96 -57.48
N ILE A 27 2.44 21.67 -58.40
CA ILE A 27 3.09 22.58 -59.32
C ILE A 27 2.57 23.97 -58.97
N ILE A 28 3.45 24.85 -58.49
CA ILE A 28 3.09 26.22 -58.17
C ILE A 28 3.46 27.08 -59.36
N GLU A 29 2.45 27.66 -59.99
CA GLU A 29 2.61 28.68 -61.00
C GLU A 29 2.59 30.05 -60.34
N PHE A 30 3.71 30.76 -60.50
CA PHE A 30 3.78 32.15 -60.09
C PHE A 30 3.67 33.06 -61.31
N GLY A 31 2.70 33.98 -61.26
CA GLY A 31 2.24 34.79 -62.39
C GLY A 31 3.26 35.72 -63.04
N GLY A 32 2.82 36.38 -64.13
CA GLY A 32 3.61 37.26 -64.98
C GLY A 32 2.81 38.37 -65.71
N GLY A 33 3.39 39.59 -65.70
CA GLY A 33 3.33 40.64 -66.73
C GLY A 33 2.17 41.64 -66.71
N ILE A 34 2.48 42.94 -66.77
CA ILE A 34 1.57 44.12 -66.83
C ILE A 34 0.49 44.06 -67.94
N ASP A 35 0.66 43.20 -68.95
CA ASP A 35 -0.24 43.04 -70.10
C ASP A 35 -0.84 41.62 -70.23
N SER A 36 -0.70 40.76 -69.22
CA SER A 36 -1.28 39.41 -69.18
C SER A 36 -2.52 39.39 -68.28
N TYR A 37 -3.59 38.72 -68.75
CA TYR A 37 -4.86 38.59 -68.02
C TYR A 37 -4.78 37.73 -66.74
N SER A 38 -3.58 37.29 -66.32
CA SER A 38 -3.38 36.38 -65.20
C SER A 38 -2.17 36.80 -64.34
N THR A 39 -2.45 37.57 -63.29
CA THR A 39 -1.47 37.97 -62.27
C THR A 39 -1.36 36.99 -61.10
N ASP A 40 -2.26 36.00 -61.04
CA ASP A 40 -2.53 35.29 -59.81
C ASP A 40 -1.67 34.03 -59.69
N THR A 41 -1.12 33.83 -58.49
CA THR A 41 -0.41 32.58 -58.17
C THR A 41 -1.43 31.45 -58.05
N ALA A 42 -1.19 30.35 -58.77
CA ALA A 42 -2.01 29.16 -58.74
C ALA A 42 -1.20 27.96 -58.27
N VAL A 43 -1.86 27.04 -57.57
CA VAL A 43 -1.32 25.74 -57.19
C VAL A 43 -2.07 24.70 -57.99
N ILE A 44 -1.35 23.98 -58.85
CA ILE A 44 -1.86 22.84 -59.59
C ILE A 44 -1.49 21.59 -58.80
N GLU A 45 -2.49 20.91 -58.26
CA GLU A 45 -2.28 19.61 -57.62
C GLU A 45 -2.47 18.49 -58.65
N LEU A 46 -1.43 17.67 -58.78
CA LEU A 46 -1.39 16.50 -59.63
C LEU A 46 -1.37 15.26 -58.72
N ARG A 47 -2.41 14.42 -58.79
CA ARG A 47 -2.57 13.24 -57.95
C ARG A 47 -2.77 11.99 -58.80
N TYR A 48 -1.93 11.00 -58.60
CA TYR A 48 -2.11 9.66 -59.14
C TYR A 48 -3.25 8.97 -58.38
N THR A 49 -4.28 8.56 -59.10
CA THR A 49 -5.50 7.94 -58.55
C THR A 49 -5.37 6.42 -58.49
N SER A 50 -6.24 5.78 -57.70
CA SER A 50 -6.32 4.32 -57.61
C SER A 50 -6.67 3.63 -58.92
N ASP A 51 -7.22 4.38 -59.88
CA ASP A 51 -7.69 3.87 -61.16
C ASP A 51 -6.57 3.90 -62.22
N ASN A 52 -5.31 4.05 -61.78
CA ASN A 52 -4.12 4.23 -62.62
C ASN A 52 -4.18 5.45 -63.55
N ASP A 53 -4.85 6.52 -63.11
CA ASP A 53 -4.99 7.76 -63.88
C ASP A 53 -4.48 8.97 -63.09
N TRP A 54 -4.30 10.10 -63.77
CA TRP A 54 -3.86 11.36 -63.17
C TRP A 54 -5.04 12.32 -63.00
N SER A 55 -5.28 12.74 -61.77
CA SER A 55 -6.20 13.82 -61.45
C SER A 55 -5.43 15.13 -61.35
N THR A 56 -5.88 16.15 -62.07
CA THR A 56 -5.36 17.52 -61.99
C THR A 56 -6.40 18.44 -61.39
N SER A 57 -6.02 19.25 -60.41
CA SER A 57 -6.86 20.34 -59.90
C SER A 57 -6.07 21.65 -59.87
N VAL A 58 -6.71 22.74 -60.29
CA VAL A 58 -6.13 24.08 -60.25
C VAL A 58 -6.77 24.83 -59.09
N ILE A 59 -5.94 25.20 -58.12
CA ILE A 59 -6.36 25.81 -56.86
C ILE A 59 -5.75 27.20 -56.78
N CYS A 60 -6.58 28.23 -56.63
CA CYS A 60 -6.07 29.58 -56.42
C CYS A 60 -5.33 29.66 -55.08
N LEU A 61 -4.27 30.48 -55.00
CA LEU A 61 -3.43 30.59 -53.81
C LEU A 61 -4.23 30.83 -52.50
N GLY A 62 -5.26 31.68 -52.54
CA GLY A 62 -6.09 31.95 -51.36
C GLY A 62 -6.81 30.70 -50.84
N GLN A 63 -7.40 29.91 -51.75
CA GLN A 63 -8.09 28.67 -51.40
C GLN A 63 -7.11 27.61 -50.89
N TYR A 64 -5.93 27.50 -51.49
CA TYR A 64 -4.88 26.61 -51.04
C TYR A 64 -4.41 26.96 -49.62
N GLN A 65 -4.20 28.24 -49.32
CA GLN A 65 -3.86 28.69 -47.97
C GLN A 65 -4.93 28.30 -46.95
N ASP A 66 -6.21 28.42 -47.30
CA ASP A 66 -7.30 28.04 -46.42
C ASP A 66 -7.38 26.52 -46.19
N GLN A 67 -7.13 25.71 -47.23
CA GLN A 67 -7.04 24.26 -47.09
C GLN A 67 -5.89 23.84 -46.17
N LEU A 68 -4.71 24.45 -46.33
CA LEU A 68 -3.58 24.19 -45.43
C LEU A 68 -3.89 24.57 -43.99
N ARG A 69 -4.49 25.75 -43.76
CA ARG A 69 -4.90 26.18 -42.40
C ARG A 69 -5.86 25.20 -41.76
N ARG A 70 -6.86 24.71 -42.52
CA ARG A 70 -7.83 23.72 -42.01
C ARG A 70 -7.16 22.39 -41.64
N ARG A 71 -6.23 21.90 -42.47
CA ARG A 71 -5.47 20.67 -42.17
C ARG A 71 -4.63 20.83 -40.91
N ILE A 72 -3.86 21.92 -40.81
CA ILE A 72 -3.04 22.21 -39.63
C ILE A 72 -3.91 22.31 -38.38
N LEU A 73 -5.02 23.04 -38.42
CA LEU A 73 -5.92 23.15 -37.26
C LEU A 73 -6.51 21.80 -36.86
N SER A 74 -6.94 20.99 -37.83
CA SER A 74 -7.50 19.67 -37.56
C SER A 74 -6.47 18.70 -36.96
N ASP A 75 -5.24 18.68 -37.46
CA ASP A 75 -4.16 17.83 -36.92
C ASP A 75 -3.81 18.22 -35.49
N TRP A 76 -3.81 19.52 -35.18
CA TRP A 76 -3.57 20.03 -33.83
C TRP A 76 -4.71 19.69 -32.85
N GLU A 77 -5.96 19.82 -33.29
CA GLU A 77 -7.13 19.40 -32.49
C GLU A 77 -7.10 17.89 -32.21
N ASN A 78 -6.81 17.07 -33.22
CA ASN A 78 -6.71 15.62 -33.09
C ASN A 78 -5.55 15.19 -32.19
N LEU A 79 -4.39 15.85 -32.28
CA LEU A 79 -3.27 15.59 -31.38
C LEU A 79 -3.59 15.95 -29.93
N GLY A 80 -4.37 17.02 -29.73
CA GLY A 80 -4.87 17.44 -28.43
C GLY A 80 -5.81 16.40 -27.81
N THR A 81 -6.79 15.91 -28.57
CA THR A 81 -7.75 14.91 -28.10
C THR A 81 -7.11 13.56 -27.81
N GLU A 82 -6.19 13.09 -28.67
CA GLU A 82 -5.48 11.82 -28.48
C GLU A 82 -4.64 11.84 -27.19
N LYS A 83 -3.90 12.92 -26.94
CA LYS A 83 -3.12 13.08 -25.70
C LYS A 83 -4.02 13.08 -24.46
N GLN A 84 -5.18 13.72 -24.52
CA GLN A 84 -6.14 13.74 -23.41
C GLN A 84 -6.72 12.34 -23.14
N LEU A 85 -7.07 11.60 -24.19
CA LEU A 85 -7.53 10.21 -24.07
C LEU A 85 -6.47 9.31 -23.46
N GLN A 86 -5.22 9.44 -23.88
CA GLN A 86 -4.11 8.66 -23.33
C GLN A 86 -3.85 8.99 -21.85
N ILE A 87 -3.90 10.27 -21.46
CA ILE A 87 -3.79 10.67 -20.05
C ILE A 87 -4.93 10.06 -19.22
N PHE A 88 -6.15 10.08 -19.74
CA PHE A 88 -7.32 9.51 -19.06
C PHE A 88 -7.18 7.99 -18.88
N GLN A 89 -6.77 7.27 -19.92
CA GLN A 89 -6.51 5.83 -19.86
C GLN A 89 -5.42 5.48 -18.85
N ASN A 90 -4.31 6.22 -18.84
CA ASN A 90 -3.22 6.03 -17.89
C ASN A 90 -3.70 6.26 -16.44
N ARG A 91 -4.53 7.28 -16.19
CA ARG A 91 -5.10 7.52 -14.86
C ARG A 91 -6.01 6.38 -14.41
N LEU A 92 -6.88 5.89 -15.29
CA LEU A 92 -7.75 4.75 -14.99
C LEU A 92 -6.95 3.47 -14.70
N GLN A 93 -5.85 3.25 -15.41
CA GLN A 93 -4.98 2.11 -15.15
C GLN A 93 -4.29 2.23 -13.79
N LEU A 94 -3.68 3.38 -13.49
CA LEU A 94 -3.05 3.65 -12.19
C LEU A 94 -4.05 3.51 -11.03
N GLN A 95 -5.29 3.94 -11.22
CA GLN A 95 -6.33 3.77 -10.21
C GLN A 95 -6.63 2.30 -9.93
N ARG A 96 -6.78 1.47 -10.97
CA ARG A 96 -6.99 0.02 -10.82
C ARG A 96 -5.83 -0.68 -10.14
N GLU A 97 -4.59 -0.31 -10.50
CA GLU A 97 -3.39 -0.85 -9.84
C GLU A 97 -3.36 -0.46 -8.35
N ARG A 98 -3.69 0.80 -8.03
CA ARG A 98 -3.75 1.26 -6.64
C ARG A 98 -4.80 0.50 -5.84
N GLU A 99 -6.02 0.37 -6.36
CA GLU A 99 -7.12 -0.37 -5.72
C GLU A 99 -6.72 -1.83 -5.47
N PHE A 100 -6.05 -2.47 -6.44
CA PHE A 100 -5.53 -3.82 -6.28
C PHE A 100 -4.53 -3.95 -5.11
N TYR A 101 -3.54 -3.05 -5.01
CA TYR A 101 -2.58 -3.08 -3.90
C TYR A 101 -3.23 -2.77 -2.56
N GLU A 102 -4.20 -1.85 -2.54
CA GLU A 102 -4.95 -1.49 -1.33
C GLU A 102 -5.77 -2.69 -0.81
N GLU A 103 -6.43 -3.44 -1.70
CA GLU A 103 -7.13 -4.68 -1.34
C GLU A 103 -6.20 -5.79 -0.84
N GLN A 104 -5.02 -5.94 -1.44
CA GLN A 104 -4.02 -6.91 -0.99
C GLN A 104 -3.53 -6.58 0.42
N LEU A 105 -3.18 -5.30 0.65
CA LEU A 105 -2.73 -4.83 1.94
C LEU A 105 -3.79 -5.00 3.02
N GLN A 106 -5.06 -4.69 2.71
CA GLN A 106 -6.17 -4.90 3.65
C GLN A 106 -6.38 -6.36 4.02
N ARG A 107 -6.22 -7.28 3.04
CA ARG A 107 -6.27 -8.73 3.31
C ARG A 107 -5.14 -9.18 4.23
N GLU A 108 -3.91 -8.74 3.96
CA GLU A 108 -2.76 -9.11 4.78
C GLU A 108 -2.87 -8.55 6.21
N ILE A 109 -3.35 -7.31 6.36
CA ILE A 109 -3.61 -6.72 7.68
C ILE A 109 -4.64 -7.56 8.44
N LYS A 110 -5.76 -7.89 7.79
CA LYS A 110 -6.82 -8.68 8.43
C LYS A 110 -6.34 -10.06 8.86
N GLU A 111 -5.58 -10.75 8.01
CA GLU A 111 -5.02 -12.07 8.34
C GLU A 111 -4.06 -11.99 9.54
N LYS A 112 -3.19 -10.96 9.58
CA LYS A 112 -2.30 -10.74 10.73
C LYS A 112 -3.04 -10.36 11.99
N GLU A 113 -4.10 -9.57 11.91
CA GLU A 113 -4.95 -9.23 13.05
C GLU A 113 -5.64 -10.47 13.62
N GLU A 114 -6.16 -11.34 12.77
CA GLU A 114 -6.75 -12.62 13.19
C GLU A 114 -5.71 -13.52 13.87
N GLN A 115 -4.49 -13.60 13.33
CA GLN A 115 -3.40 -14.37 13.94
C GLN A 115 -3.02 -13.83 15.32
N ILE A 116 -2.84 -12.50 15.45
CA ILE A 116 -2.51 -11.86 16.74
C ILE A 116 -3.63 -12.11 17.75
N GLN A 117 -4.89 -12.05 17.33
CA GLN A 117 -6.01 -12.30 18.22
C GLN A 117 -6.02 -13.76 18.72
N GLN A 118 -5.79 -14.73 17.83
CA GLN A 118 -5.69 -16.14 18.22
C GLN A 118 -4.55 -16.39 19.21
N ASP A 119 -3.38 -15.79 18.98
CA ASP A 119 -2.23 -15.98 19.86
C ASP A 119 -2.48 -15.35 21.24
N ARG A 120 -3.13 -14.17 21.29
CA ARG A 120 -3.55 -13.56 22.54
C ARG A 120 -4.54 -14.43 23.32
N ASP A 121 -5.50 -15.05 22.62
CA ASP A 121 -6.51 -15.91 23.26
C ASP A 121 -5.85 -17.19 23.84
N LYS A 122 -4.88 -17.76 23.11
CA LYS A 122 -4.08 -18.90 23.60
C LYS A 122 -3.27 -18.54 24.84
N GLU A 123 -2.58 -17.40 24.83
CA GLU A 123 -1.81 -16.92 25.98
C GLU A 123 -2.71 -16.69 27.20
N GLN A 124 -3.89 -16.08 27.01
CA GLN A 124 -4.86 -15.90 28.09
C GLN A 124 -5.34 -17.25 28.66
N GLN A 125 -5.62 -18.22 27.80
CA GLN A 125 -6.05 -19.55 28.24
C GLN A 125 -4.94 -20.26 29.03
N GLN A 126 -3.68 -20.15 28.59
CA GLN A 126 -2.54 -20.71 29.29
C GLN A 126 -2.34 -20.06 30.66
N LEU A 127 -2.42 -18.73 30.75
CA LEU A 127 -2.32 -18.00 32.02
C LEU A 127 -3.43 -18.38 33.00
N LEU A 128 -4.65 -18.59 32.51
CA LEU A 128 -5.76 -19.05 33.35
C LEU A 128 -5.52 -20.46 33.92
N GLN A 129 -4.99 -21.38 33.10
CA GLN A 129 -4.62 -22.72 33.55
C GLN A 129 -3.49 -22.71 34.57
N GLU A 130 -2.45 -21.90 34.33
CA GLU A 130 -1.32 -21.76 35.26
C GLU A 130 -1.77 -21.16 36.59
N LYS A 131 -2.60 -20.12 36.56
CA LYS A 131 -3.19 -19.52 37.75
C LYS A 131 -4.02 -20.52 38.56
N ALA A 132 -4.84 -21.34 37.89
CA ALA A 132 -5.63 -22.37 38.56
C ALA A 132 -4.71 -23.42 39.22
N THR A 133 -3.65 -23.82 38.53
CA THR A 133 -2.67 -24.78 39.05
C THR A 133 -1.93 -24.24 40.28
N LEU A 134 -1.46 -23.00 40.20
CA LEU A 134 -0.77 -22.33 41.31
C LEU A 134 -1.71 -22.09 42.51
N SER A 135 -2.97 -21.75 42.25
CA SER A 135 -3.98 -21.61 43.31
C SER A 135 -4.17 -22.93 44.05
N GLN A 136 -4.31 -24.04 43.32
CA GLN A 136 -4.45 -25.37 43.92
C GLN A 136 -3.22 -25.74 44.73
N GLN A 137 -2.01 -25.51 44.21
CA GLN A 137 -0.77 -25.77 44.95
C GLN A 137 -0.67 -24.94 46.23
N LEU A 138 -1.15 -23.69 46.21
CA LEU A 138 -1.16 -22.82 47.38
C LEU A 138 -2.15 -23.33 48.43
N ASP A 139 -3.35 -23.76 48.01
CA ASP A 139 -4.35 -24.34 48.90
C ASP A 139 -3.81 -25.62 49.54
N ASP A 140 -3.22 -26.52 48.74
CA ASP A 140 -2.60 -27.76 49.21
C ASP A 140 -1.47 -27.47 50.22
N ALA A 141 -0.57 -26.55 49.90
CA ALA A 141 0.53 -26.15 50.80
C ALA A 141 0.00 -25.55 52.11
N THR A 142 -1.08 -24.77 52.05
CA THR A 142 -1.71 -24.18 53.24
C THR A 142 -2.29 -25.26 54.15
N THR A 143 -2.98 -26.27 53.60
CA THR A 143 -3.52 -27.39 54.38
C THR A 143 -2.41 -28.21 55.06
N LEU A 144 -1.31 -28.47 54.37
CA LEU A 144 -0.15 -29.17 54.93
C LEU A 144 0.49 -28.39 56.07
N LEU A 145 0.59 -27.06 55.93
CA LEU A 145 1.18 -26.19 56.93
C LEU A 145 0.30 -26.14 58.19
N GLU A 146 -1.03 -26.00 58.03
CA GLU A 146 -1.98 -26.08 59.14
C GLU A 146 -1.89 -27.41 59.89
N GLN A 147 -1.77 -28.53 59.17
CA GLN A 147 -1.63 -29.85 59.78
C GLN A 147 -0.32 -29.98 60.55
N ALA A 148 0.81 -29.54 59.96
CA ALA A 148 2.11 -29.56 60.62
C ALA A 148 2.13 -28.70 61.90
N VAL A 149 1.43 -27.56 61.91
CA VAL A 149 1.29 -26.72 63.11
C VAL A 149 0.48 -27.43 64.19
N LYS A 150 -0.62 -28.10 63.83
CA LYS A 150 -1.40 -28.92 64.77
C LYS A 150 -0.55 -30.04 65.36
N ASP A 151 0.16 -30.79 64.52
CA ASP A 151 1.01 -31.91 64.94
C ASP A 151 2.18 -31.42 65.83
N LYS A 152 2.76 -30.27 65.53
CA LYS A 152 3.78 -29.67 66.41
C LYS A 152 3.20 -29.32 67.78
N SER A 153 2.02 -28.70 67.83
CA SER A 153 1.35 -28.31 69.07
C SER A 153 1.00 -29.52 69.94
N THR A 154 0.55 -30.64 69.34
CA THR A 154 0.28 -31.87 70.09
C THR A 154 1.54 -32.47 70.70
N VAL A 155 2.65 -32.49 69.94
CA VAL A 155 3.96 -32.97 70.43
C VAL A 155 4.48 -32.08 71.57
N GLU A 156 4.41 -30.75 71.44
CA GLU A 156 4.81 -29.82 72.50
C GLU A 156 3.96 -30.03 73.77
N LEU A 157 2.65 -30.22 73.64
CA LEU A 157 1.77 -30.50 74.77
C LEU A 157 2.11 -31.82 75.47
N GLU A 158 2.37 -32.89 74.70
CA GLU A 158 2.81 -34.17 75.27
C GLU A 158 4.14 -34.04 76.01
N TYR A 159 5.10 -33.30 75.44
CA TYR A 159 6.39 -33.05 76.07
C TYR A 159 6.24 -32.33 77.42
N TYR A 160 5.46 -31.24 77.46
CA TYR A 160 5.16 -30.51 78.70
C TYR A 160 4.48 -31.39 79.77
N LYS A 161 3.54 -32.26 79.37
CA LYS A 161 2.89 -33.21 80.28
C LYS A 161 3.91 -34.19 80.88
N ARG A 162 4.81 -34.75 80.06
CA ARG A 162 5.85 -35.69 80.55
C ARG A 162 6.81 -35.00 81.51
N LEU A 163 7.24 -33.78 81.21
CA LEU A 163 8.11 -32.99 82.08
C LEU A 163 7.48 -32.75 83.45
N LYS A 164 6.20 -32.34 83.47
CA LYS A 164 5.46 -32.09 84.70
C LYS A 164 5.34 -33.36 85.57
N ILE A 165 5.15 -34.52 84.95
CA ILE A 165 5.12 -35.82 85.65
C ILE A 165 6.49 -36.14 86.26
N GLN A 166 7.57 -35.94 85.51
CA GLN A 166 8.93 -36.14 86.02
C GLN A 166 9.26 -35.20 87.19
N ASP A 167 8.90 -33.92 87.10
CA ASP A 167 9.11 -32.95 88.19
C ASP A 167 8.37 -33.39 89.46
N THR A 168 7.13 -33.88 89.34
CA THR A 168 6.39 -34.42 90.50
C THR A 168 7.04 -35.68 91.09
N GLN A 169 7.52 -36.61 90.26
CA GLN A 169 8.22 -37.81 90.74
C GLN A 169 9.52 -37.47 91.48
N ILE A 170 10.32 -36.55 90.94
CA ILE A 170 11.57 -36.10 91.57
C ILE A 170 11.28 -35.41 92.91
N LEU A 171 10.21 -34.62 93.00
CA LEU A 171 9.82 -33.98 94.25
C LEU A 171 9.42 -35.02 95.31
N GLU A 172 8.62 -36.01 94.93
CA GLU A 172 8.16 -37.08 95.81
C GLU A 172 9.32 -37.96 96.31
N GLU A 173 10.27 -38.31 95.42
CA GLU A 173 11.51 -38.99 95.81
C GLU A 173 12.35 -38.15 96.78
N LYS A 174 12.49 -36.84 96.55
CA LYS A 174 13.19 -35.95 97.48
C LYS A 174 12.52 -35.90 98.84
N THR A 175 11.20 -35.84 98.90
CA THR A 175 10.45 -35.85 100.18
C THR A 175 10.68 -37.15 100.94
N GLN A 176 10.60 -38.31 100.26
CA GLN A 176 10.88 -39.61 100.90
C GLN A 176 12.33 -39.73 101.40
N VAL A 177 13.31 -39.20 100.66
CA VAL A 177 14.72 -39.17 101.10
C VAL A 177 14.89 -38.31 102.35
N GLU A 178 14.21 -37.16 102.42
CA GLU A 178 14.29 -36.26 103.56
C GLU A 178 13.61 -36.85 104.81
N GLU A 179 12.44 -37.51 104.65
CA GLU A 179 11.78 -38.26 105.72
C GLU A 179 12.68 -39.39 106.26
N LYS A 180 13.31 -40.17 105.36
CA LYS A 180 14.26 -41.21 105.77
C LYS A 180 15.47 -40.65 106.52
N LYS A 181 15.98 -39.47 106.14
CA LYS A 181 17.06 -38.80 106.88
C LYS A 181 16.63 -38.38 108.29
N GLN A 182 15.41 -37.87 108.45
CA GLN A 182 14.89 -37.48 109.77
C GLN A 182 14.73 -38.69 110.71
N ILE A 183 14.36 -39.86 110.19
CA ILE A 183 14.23 -41.10 110.98
C ILE A 183 15.60 -41.64 111.44
N ILE A 184 16.67 -41.39 110.70
CA ILE A 184 18.04 -41.88 111.02
C ILE A 184 18.79 -40.94 111.98
N THR A 185 18.32 -39.70 112.15
CA THR A 185 19.02 -38.65 112.92
C THR A 185 18.30 -38.25 114.22
N GLY A 186 17.17 -38.90 114.57
CA GLY A 186 16.45 -38.75 115.85
C GLY A 186 16.68 -39.94 116.76
#